data_AF-A0A0M9AF80-F1
#
_entry.id   AF-A0A0M9AF80-F1
#
_cell.length_a   1.000
_cell.length_b   1.000
_cell.length_c   1.000
_cell.angle_alpha   90.00
_cell.angle_beta   90.00
_cell.angle_gamma   90.00
#
_symmetry.space_group_name_H-M   'P 1'
#
loop_
_entity.id
_entity.type
_entity.pdbx_description
1 polymer ?
#
loop_
_entity_poly.entity_id
_entity_poly.type
_entity_poly.pdbx_seq_one_letter_code
_entity_poly.pdbx_strand_id
1 'polypeptide(L)'
;MNPWRKLILVARPLAEKIRAMRPPKIRVVADGRVLYWALAVPTEEDLEAHAAWPGQNAPSLEGWLVERLTFLEEGWRDAREVKLLGVWAGNPPRLEPIARAWIEPKEVERA
;
A
#
# COMPACT_ATOMS: atom_id res chain seq x y z
N MET A 1 11.04 -13.84 3.63
CA MET A 1 9.70 -13.24 3.40
C MET A 1 9.82 -12.03 2.46
N ASN A 2 9.00 -11.97 1.40
CA ASN A 2 9.07 -10.88 0.42
C ASN A 2 8.54 -9.53 0.99
N PRO A 3 8.87 -8.39 0.36
CA PRO A 3 8.46 -7.07 0.84
C PRO A 3 6.94 -6.84 0.88
N TRP A 4 6.19 -7.42 -0.05
CA TRP A 4 4.73 -7.31 -0.08
C TRP A 4 4.09 -7.93 1.17
N ARG A 5 4.49 -9.15 1.50
CA ARG A 5 4.03 -9.87 2.70
C ARG A 5 4.43 -9.15 3.99
N LYS A 6 5.62 -8.54 4.02
CA LYS A 6 6.01 -7.67 5.15
C LYS A 6 5.02 -6.54 5.35
N LEU A 7 4.60 -5.84 4.29
CA LEU A 7 3.62 -4.75 4.37
C LEU A 7 2.21 -5.25 4.72
N ILE A 8 1.77 -6.37 4.13
CA ILE A 8 0.47 -6.99 4.41
C ILE A 8 0.35 -7.39 5.89
N LEU A 9 1.39 -7.98 6.47
CA LEU A 9 1.40 -8.36 7.89
C LEU A 9 1.24 -7.18 8.85
N VAL A 10 1.64 -5.98 8.42
CA VAL A 10 1.49 -4.74 9.19
C VAL A 10 0.40 -3.84 8.61
N ALA A 11 -0.56 -4.39 7.85
CA ALA A 11 -1.58 -3.59 7.18
C ALA A 11 -2.42 -2.76 8.14
N ARG A 12 -2.78 -3.31 9.32
CA ARG A 12 -3.52 -2.56 10.35
C ARG A 12 -2.81 -1.28 10.81
N PRO A 13 -1.57 -1.32 11.35
CA PRO A 13 -0.87 -0.10 11.74
C PRO A 13 -0.53 0.80 10.54
N LEU A 14 -0.39 0.25 9.33
CA LEU A 14 -0.26 1.07 8.12
C LEU A 14 -1.53 1.83 7.79
N ALA A 15 -2.70 1.21 7.91
CA ALA A 15 -3.99 1.86 7.71
C ALA A 15 -4.22 2.97 8.75
N GLU A 16 -3.86 2.74 10.01
CA GLU A 16 -3.87 3.78 11.05
C GLU A 16 -2.96 4.96 10.71
N LYS A 17 -1.74 4.68 10.22
CA LYS A 17 -0.81 5.72 9.75
C LYS A 17 -1.37 6.50 8.56
N ILE A 18 -1.97 5.82 7.57
CA ILE A 18 -2.63 6.46 6.43
C ILE A 18 -3.76 7.36 6.91
N ARG A 19 -4.61 6.87 7.83
CA ARG A 19 -5.71 7.64 8.42
C ARG A 19 -5.21 8.89 9.16
N ALA A 20 -4.08 8.77 9.87
CA ALA A 20 -3.47 9.90 10.58
C ALA A 20 -2.86 10.94 9.62
N MET A 21 -2.16 10.48 8.57
CA MET A 21 -1.51 11.35 7.59
C MET A 21 -2.51 12.00 6.62
N ARG A 22 -3.66 11.36 6.39
CA ARG A 22 -4.70 11.77 5.42
C ARG A 22 -4.13 12.10 4.03
N PRO A 23 -3.33 11.21 3.41
CA PRO A 23 -2.94 11.41 2.02
C PRO A 23 -4.16 11.22 1.12
N PRO A 24 -4.43 12.13 0.16
CA PRO A 24 -5.53 11.94 -0.77
C PRO A 24 -5.25 10.78 -1.75
N LYS A 25 -3.97 10.52 -2.04
CA LYS A 25 -3.55 9.43 -2.93
C LYS A 25 -2.29 8.74 -2.44
N ILE A 26 -2.10 7.48 -2.83
CA ILE A 26 -0.90 6.69 -2.57
C ILE A 26 -0.22 6.33 -3.88
N ARG A 27 1.10 6.52 -3.94
CA ARG A 27 1.98 6.00 -4.98
C ARG A 27 2.65 4.73 -4.48
N VAL A 28 2.73 3.72 -5.34
CA VAL A 28 3.45 2.48 -5.07
C VAL A 28 4.65 2.38 -5.99
N VAL A 29 5.81 2.12 -5.39
CA VAL A 29 7.08 1.94 -6.09
C VAL A 29 7.67 0.59 -5.70
N ALA A 30 8.05 -0.22 -6.69
CA ALA A 30 8.77 -1.47 -6.48
C ALA A 30 10.09 -1.44 -7.23
N ASP A 31 11.21 -1.70 -6.56
CA ASP A 31 12.56 -1.68 -7.13
C ASP A 31 12.86 -0.42 -7.98
N GLY A 32 12.42 0.75 -7.48
CA GLY A 32 12.58 2.04 -8.17
C GLY A 32 11.58 2.30 -9.31
N ARG A 33 10.80 1.31 -9.73
CA ARG A 33 9.74 1.47 -10.74
C ARG A 33 8.42 1.88 -10.09
N VAL A 34 7.80 2.94 -10.60
CA VAL A 34 6.44 3.33 -10.19
C VAL A 34 5.44 2.34 -10.78
N LEU A 35 4.77 1.57 -9.92
CA LEU A 35 3.74 0.61 -10.31
C LEU A 35 2.37 1.28 -10.39
N TYR A 36 2.10 2.19 -9.45
CA TYR A 36 0.90 3.02 -9.44
C TYR A 36 1.27 4.45 -9.08
N TRP A 37 0.86 5.39 -9.92
CA TRP A 37 1.23 6.79 -9.78
C TRP A 37 0.50 7.50 -8.64
N ALA A 38 -0.80 7.21 -8.47
CA ALA A 38 -1.65 7.87 -7.49
C ALA A 38 -3.00 7.14 -7.30
N LEU A 39 -3.01 6.04 -6.53
CA LEU A 39 -4.23 5.36 -6.08
C LEU A 39 -5.00 6.29 -5.13
N ALA A 40 -6.27 6.58 -5.43
CA ALA A 40 -7.11 7.32 -4.50
C ALA A 40 -7.27 6.51 -3.20
N VAL A 41 -7.03 7.16 -2.06
CA VAL A 41 -7.29 6.55 -0.76
C VAL A 41 -8.79 6.68 -0.51
N PRO A 42 -9.52 5.57 -0.29
CA PRO A 42 -10.95 5.64 -0.03
C PRO A 42 -11.19 6.35 1.31
N THR A 43 -12.22 7.20 1.33
CA THR A 43 -12.74 7.77 2.56
C THR A 43 -13.56 6.71 3.31
N GLU A 44 -13.83 6.93 4.61
CA GLU A 44 -14.74 6.02 5.34
C GLU A 44 -16.15 6.00 4.70
N GLU A 45 -16.61 7.13 4.16
CA GLU A 45 -17.88 7.21 3.42
C GLU A 45 -17.86 6.35 2.15
N ASP A 46 -16.75 6.34 1.40
CA ASP A 46 -16.60 5.47 0.23
C ASP A 46 -16.66 3.98 0.61
N LEU A 47 -16.06 3.63 1.75
CA LEU A 47 -16.03 2.26 2.26
C LEU A 47 -17.41 1.82 2.77
N GLU A 48 -18.12 2.70 3.46
CA GLU A 48 -19.51 2.48 3.91
C GLU A 48 -20.48 2.35 2.73
N ALA A 49 -20.35 3.21 1.72
CA ALA A 49 -21.17 3.15 0.51
C ALA A 49 -20.94 1.84 -0.27
N HIS A 50 -19.69 1.36 -0.30
CA HIS A 50 -19.37 0.07 -0.92
C HIS A 50 -20.03 -1.11 -0.19
N ALA A 51 -20.08 -1.04 1.14
CA ALA A 51 -20.71 -2.04 2.01
C ALA A 51 -22.24 -2.14 1.85
N ALA A 52 -22.87 -1.06 1.38
CA ALA A 52 -24.33 -1.00 1.24
C ALA A 52 -24.86 -1.90 0.11
N TRP A 53 -23.99 -2.45 -0.74
CA TRP A 53 -24.37 -3.36 -1.83
C TRP A 53 -24.56 -4.80 -1.31
N PRO A 54 -25.68 -5.47 -1.66
CA PRO A 54 -25.95 -6.84 -1.21
C PRO A 54 -24.81 -7.80 -1.55
N GLY A 55 -24.28 -8.49 -0.54
CA GLY A 55 -23.20 -9.48 -0.69
C GLY A 55 -21.78 -8.90 -0.63
N GLN A 56 -21.62 -7.60 -0.44
CA GLN A 56 -20.31 -6.96 -0.21
C GLN A 56 -20.08 -6.73 1.29
N ASN A 57 -18.91 -7.10 1.80
CA ASN A 57 -18.45 -6.62 3.11
C ASN A 57 -17.85 -5.23 2.92
N ALA A 58 -18.07 -4.30 3.86
CA ALA A 58 -17.31 -3.04 3.89
C ALA A 58 -15.82 -3.39 4.01
N PRO A 59 -14.97 -3.10 3.02
CA PRO A 59 -13.55 -3.25 3.26
C PRO A 59 -13.16 -2.11 4.22
N SER A 60 -12.64 -2.44 5.39
CA SER A 60 -11.95 -1.42 6.21
C SER A 60 -10.78 -0.85 5.39
N LEU A 61 -10.25 0.32 5.76
CA LEU A 61 -9.04 0.83 5.11
C LEU A 61 -7.88 -0.18 5.15
N GLU A 62 -7.82 -0.99 6.21
CA GLU A 62 -6.93 -2.15 6.32
C GLU A 62 -7.24 -3.21 5.25
N GLY A 63 -8.50 -3.65 5.14
CA GLY A 63 -8.92 -4.64 4.14
C GLY A 63 -8.62 -4.17 2.71
N TRP A 64 -8.96 -2.92 2.39
CA TRP A 64 -8.62 -2.29 1.11
C TRP A 64 -7.11 -2.33 0.86
N LEU A 65 -6.28 -2.02 1.87
CA LEU A 65 -4.84 -2.04 1.72
C LEU A 65 -4.31 -3.46 1.48
N VAL A 66 -4.82 -4.46 2.22
CA VAL A 66 -4.44 -5.87 2.04
C VAL A 66 -4.78 -6.36 0.64
N GLU A 67 -5.98 -6.08 0.14
CA GLU A 67 -6.40 -6.46 -1.20
C GLU A 67 -5.51 -5.83 -2.27
N ARG A 68 -5.24 -4.51 -2.15
CA ARG A 68 -4.39 -3.80 -3.12
C ARG A 68 -2.96 -4.30 -3.12
N LEU A 69 -2.37 -4.55 -1.94
CA LEU A 69 -1.02 -5.10 -1.85
C LEU A 69 -0.95 -6.55 -2.37
N THR A 70 -1.98 -7.36 -2.13
CA THR A 70 -2.07 -8.74 -2.62
C THR A 70 -2.15 -8.77 -4.16
N PHE A 71 -2.99 -7.92 -4.75
CA PHE A 71 -3.08 -7.77 -6.21
C PHE A 71 -1.73 -7.35 -6.83
N LEU A 72 -1.01 -6.41 -6.19
CA LEU A 72 0.30 -5.96 -6.67
C LEU A 72 1.38 -7.03 -6.52
N GLU A 73 1.32 -7.83 -5.47
CA GLU A 73 2.25 -8.96 -5.31
C GLU A 73 2.12 -9.98 -6.44
N GLU A 74 0.90 -10.24 -6.95
CA GLU A 74 0.70 -11.18 -8.05
C GLU A 74 1.44 -10.74 -9.32
N GLY A 75 1.44 -9.44 -9.63
CA GLY A 75 2.13 -8.89 -10.79
C GLY A 75 3.64 -8.65 -10.60
N TRP A 76 4.10 -8.50 -9.36
CA TRP A 76 5.48 -8.13 -9.02
C TRP A 76 6.04 -8.94 -7.86
N ARG A 77 5.86 -10.26 -7.90
CA ARG A 77 6.22 -11.19 -6.81
C ARG A 77 7.69 -11.10 -6.40
N ASP A 78 8.57 -10.87 -7.36
CA ASP A 78 10.03 -10.89 -7.17
C ASP A 78 10.61 -9.54 -6.71
N ALA A 79 9.75 -8.55 -6.42
CA ALA A 79 10.20 -7.24 -5.95
C ALA A 79 11.09 -7.38 -4.71
N ARG A 80 12.26 -6.74 -4.73
CA ARG A 80 13.20 -6.76 -3.59
C ARG A 80 12.98 -5.62 -2.62
N GLU A 81 12.36 -4.54 -3.09
CA GLU A 81 11.97 -3.38 -2.32
C GLU A 81 10.61 -2.85 -2.77
N VAL A 82 9.78 -2.46 -1.80
CA VAL A 82 8.49 -1.79 -2.03
C VAL A 82 8.40 -0.54 -1.16
N LYS A 83 7.92 0.57 -1.74
CA LYS A 83 7.64 1.85 -1.05
C LYS A 83 6.20 2.28 -1.29
N LEU A 84 5.56 2.73 -0.22
CA LEU A 84 4.28 3.43 -0.25
C LEU A 84 4.55 4.90 0.06
N LEU A 85 4.15 5.79 -0.83
CA LEU A 85 4.29 7.24 -0.68
C LEU A 85 2.91 7.89 -0.70
N GLY A 86 2.62 8.75 0.26
CA GLY A 86 1.48 9.65 0.19
C GLY A 86 1.74 10.72 -0.86
N VAL A 87 0.70 11.11 -1.59
CA VAL A 87 0.78 12.10 -2.67
C VAL A 87 -0.24 13.19 -2.39
N TRP A 88 0.21 14.44 -2.27
CA TRP A 88 -0.64 15.63 -2.12
C TRP A 88 -0.52 16.54 -3.34
N ALA A 89 -1.52 17.41 -3.51
CA ALA A 89 -1.48 18.46 -4.53
C ALA A 89 -0.24 19.36 -4.37
N GLY A 90 0.27 19.87 -5.49
CA GLY A 90 1.46 20.72 -5.56
C GLY A 90 2.07 20.68 -6.96
N ASN A 91 3.02 21.59 -7.23
CA ASN A 91 3.81 21.59 -8.46
C ASN A 91 5.31 21.77 -8.14
N PRO A 92 6.11 20.67 -8.13
CA PRO A 92 5.70 19.29 -8.32
C PRO A 92 4.86 18.75 -7.14
N PRO A 93 4.12 17.63 -7.32
CA PRO A 93 3.35 17.01 -6.23
C PRO A 93 4.21 16.70 -5.01
N ARG A 94 3.69 17.01 -3.82
CA ARG A 94 4.38 16.67 -2.57
C ARG A 94 4.27 15.17 -2.31
N LEU A 95 5.41 14.51 -2.13
CA LEU A 95 5.50 13.09 -1.81
C LEU A 95 6.02 12.91 -0.37
N GLU A 96 5.32 12.12 0.44
CA GLU A 96 5.78 11.78 1.79
C GLU A 96 5.83 10.26 2.01
N PRO A 97 6.90 9.72 2.63
CA PRO A 97 6.98 8.29 2.90
C PRO A 97 5.94 7.78 3.90
N ILE A 98 5.13 6.81 3.48
CA ILE A 98 4.22 6.07 4.38
C ILE A 98 4.93 4.82 4.90
N ALA A 99 5.45 3.99 4.00
CA ALA A 99 6.07 2.72 4.35
C ALA A 99 7.15 2.31 3.36
N ARG A 100 8.06 1.47 3.82
CA ARG A 100 9.08 0.82 3.00
C ARG A 100 9.34 -0.57 3.53
N ALA A 101 9.40 -1.55 2.65
CA ALA A 101 9.82 -2.91 2.97
C ALA A 101 10.85 -3.37 1.94
N TRP A 102 11.80 -4.20 2.37
CA TRP A 102 12.82 -4.78 1.49
C TRP A 102 13.26 -6.15 1.99
N ILE A 103 13.89 -6.93 1.12
CA ILE A 103 14.58 -8.17 1.48
C ILE A 103 15.93 -7.79 2.11
N GLU A 104 16.18 -8.24 3.33
CA GLU A 104 17.49 -8.01 3.98
C GLU A 104 18.56 -8.90 3.31
N PRO A 105 19.79 -8.40 3.10
CA PRO A 105 20.84 -9.16 2.40
C PRO A 105 21.30 -10.46 3.09
N LYS A 106 20.93 -10.71 4.35
CA LYS A 106 21.34 -11.91 5.09
C LYS A 106 20.46 -13.12 4.79
N GLU A 107 20.50 -13.59 3.55
CA GLU A 107 20.03 -14.93 3.16
C GLU A 107 20.60 -15.35 1.79
N VAL A 108 21.81 -14.89 1.44
CA VAL A 108 22.50 -15.28 0.19
C VAL A 108 23.89 -15.90 0.44
N GLU A 109 24.33 -15.96 1.71
CA GLU A 109 25.66 -16.48 2.11
C GLU A 109 25.61 -17.83 2.86
N ARG A 110 24.55 -18.61 2.65
CA ARG A 110 24.50 -20.03 3.05
C ARG A 110 23.84 -20.86 1.95
N ALA A 111 24.51 -20.93 0.81
CA ALA A 111 24.29 -21.94 -0.23
C ALA A 111 25.64 -22.61 -0.51
#